data_AF-A0A967WLG5-F1
#
_entry.id   AF-A0A967WLG5-F1
#
_cell.length_a   1.000
_cell.length_b   1.000
_cell.length_c   1.000
_cell.angle_alpha   90.00
_cell.angle_beta   90.00
_cell.angle_gamma   90.00
#
_symmetry.space_group_name_H-M   'P 1'
#
loop_
_entity.id
_entity.type
_entity.pdbx_description
1 polymer ?
#
loop_
_entity_poly.entity_id
_entity_poly.type
_entity_poly.pdbx_seq_one_letter_code
_entity_poly.pdbx_strand_id
1 'polypeptide(L)'
;MSTPTELIGSIARAQGLVEGMQAFGAGQIEQQEMDALFRTALADTIQRFEATGSPAIADGELTKPSFATYPVHGLTNLATLPTDVVFGPYNLWLPAITWSSDQGTDHPCDQPEDSSTGRCAVGQSVLP
;
A
#
# COMPACT_ATOMS: atom_id res chain seq x y z
N MET A 1 -1.21 23.68 -32.27
CA MET A 1 -0.40 23.08 -31.20
C MET A 1 -1.20 21.94 -30.60
N SER A 2 -0.56 20.81 -30.30
CA SER A 2 -1.19 19.70 -29.57
C SER A 2 -1.25 20.01 -28.08
N THR A 3 -2.35 19.64 -27.42
CA THR A 3 -2.45 19.65 -25.96
C THR A 3 -1.51 18.56 -25.41
N PRO A 4 -0.65 18.85 -24.42
CA PRO A 4 0.17 17.83 -23.76
C PRO A 4 -0.73 16.80 -23.07
N THR A 5 -0.38 15.53 -23.18
CA THR A 5 -1.08 14.40 -22.55
C THR A 5 -0.13 13.64 -21.65
N GLU A 6 -0.63 13.11 -20.54
CA GLU A 6 0.10 12.17 -19.70
C GLU A 6 -0.82 11.01 -19.30
N LEU A 7 -0.20 9.87 -19.00
CA LEU A 7 -0.89 8.72 -18.42
C LEU A 7 -0.94 8.89 -16.90
N ILE A 8 -2.10 8.59 -16.31
CA ILE A 8 -2.29 8.60 -14.85
C ILE A 8 -2.40 7.16 -14.36
N GLY A 9 -1.50 6.79 -13.45
CA GLY A 9 -1.57 5.57 -12.65
C GLY A 9 -1.19 4.29 -13.41
N SER A 10 -1.81 3.19 -12.98
CA SER A 10 -1.46 1.84 -13.45
C SER A 10 -1.87 1.56 -14.90
N ILE A 11 -1.10 0.69 -15.57
CA ILE A 11 -1.48 0.05 -16.83
C ILE A 11 -1.74 -1.45 -16.63
N ALA A 12 -2.30 -2.09 -17.65
CA ALA A 12 -2.46 -3.53 -17.65
C ALA A 12 -1.09 -4.23 -17.56
N ARG A 13 -0.94 -5.12 -16.57
CA ARG A 13 0.25 -5.97 -16.45
C ARG A 13 0.24 -7.01 -17.56
N ALA A 14 1.40 -7.23 -18.19
CA ALA A 14 1.57 -8.32 -19.13
C ALA A 14 1.32 -9.67 -18.44
N GLN A 15 0.78 -10.64 -19.19
CA GLN A 15 0.41 -11.95 -18.66
C GLN A 15 1.55 -12.63 -17.89
N GLY A 16 2.77 -12.62 -18.43
CA GLY A 16 3.93 -13.21 -17.75
C GLY A 16 4.30 -12.53 -16.43
N LEU A 17 4.02 -11.23 -16.29
CA LEU A 17 4.20 -10.54 -15.00
C LEU A 17 3.14 -10.97 -13.99
N VAL A 18 1.88 -11.13 -14.42
CA VAL A 18 0.79 -11.61 -13.56
C VAL A 18 1.09 -13.03 -13.06
N GLU A 19 1.50 -13.92 -13.96
CA GLU A 19 1.88 -15.30 -13.63
C GLU A 19 3.07 -15.33 -12.66
N GLY A 20 4.09 -14.51 -12.90
CA GLY A 20 5.22 -14.35 -12.00
C GLY A 20 4.83 -13.89 -10.60
N MET A 21 3.96 -12.88 -10.50
CA MET A 21 3.46 -12.40 -9.20
C MET A 21 2.68 -13.49 -8.45
N GLN A 22 1.90 -14.30 -9.16
CA GLN A 22 1.18 -15.44 -8.56
C GLN A 22 2.15 -16.53 -8.08
N ALA A 23 3.14 -16.88 -8.91
CA ALA A 23 4.17 -17.85 -8.54
C ALA A 23 4.99 -17.39 -7.33
N PHE A 24 5.34 -16.10 -7.26
CA PHE A 24 6.05 -15.51 -6.13
C PHE A 24 5.19 -15.55 -4.86
N GLY A 25 3.92 -15.17 -4.95
CA GLY A 25 2.97 -15.29 -3.83
C GLY A 25 2.76 -16.73 -3.35
N ALA A 26 2.94 -17.72 -4.21
CA ALA A 26 2.92 -19.14 -3.89
C ALA A 26 4.28 -19.71 -3.42
N GLY A 27 5.33 -18.89 -3.35
CA GLY A 27 6.69 -19.32 -2.98
C GLY A 27 7.37 -20.24 -4.01
N GLN A 28 6.95 -20.18 -5.28
CA GLN A 28 7.48 -21.02 -6.36
C GLN A 28 8.69 -20.40 -7.07
N ILE A 29 8.84 -19.08 -6.98
CA ILE A 29 9.99 -18.35 -7.49
C ILE A 29 10.57 -17.48 -6.38
N GLU A 30 11.88 -17.25 -6.45
CA GLU A 30 12.61 -16.44 -5.48
C GLU A 30 12.49 -14.94 -5.81
N GLN A 31 12.79 -14.09 -4.82
CA GLN A 31 12.76 -12.63 -4.97
C GLN A 31 13.59 -12.15 -6.18
N GLN A 32 14.75 -12.75 -6.42
CA GLN A 32 15.64 -12.40 -7.52
C GLN A 32 14.98 -12.61 -8.90
N GLU A 33 14.19 -13.67 -9.04
CA GLU A 33 13.47 -13.97 -10.28
C GLU A 33 12.29 -13.00 -10.47
N MET A 34 11.55 -12.70 -9.40
CA MET A 34 10.50 -11.69 -9.41
C MET A 34 11.03 -10.30 -9.80
N ASP A 35 12.19 -9.91 -9.26
CA ASP A 35 12.85 -8.64 -9.59
C ASP A 35 13.29 -8.59 -11.07
N ALA A 36 13.68 -9.73 -11.65
CA ALA A 36 13.99 -9.81 -13.07
C ALA A 36 12.73 -9.61 -13.95
N LEU A 37 11.61 -10.19 -13.55
CA LEU A 37 10.32 -10.00 -14.23
C LEU A 37 9.86 -8.53 -14.15
N PHE A 38 9.98 -7.90 -12.98
CA PHE A 38 9.68 -6.48 -12.82
C PHE A 38 10.54 -5.59 -13.70
N ARG A 39 11.86 -5.79 -13.73
CA ARG A 39 12.77 -5.02 -14.58
C ARG A 39 12.42 -5.16 -16.07
N THR A 40 12.12 -6.39 -16.50
CA THR A 40 11.74 -6.68 -17.89
C THR A 40 10.46 -5.94 -18.26
N ALA A 41 9.41 -6.05 -17.43
CA ALA A 41 8.12 -5.43 -17.70
C ALA A 41 8.20 -3.89 -17.67
N LEU A 42 8.99 -3.33 -16.74
CA LEU A 42 9.22 -1.89 -16.65
C LEU A 42 9.95 -1.35 -17.88
N ALA A 43 11.02 -2.03 -18.31
CA ALA A 43 11.77 -1.63 -19.49
C ALA A 43 10.91 -1.65 -20.76
N ASP A 44 10.13 -2.71 -20.96
CA ASP A 44 9.19 -2.83 -22.10
C ASP A 44 8.13 -1.71 -22.07
N THR A 45 7.63 -1.37 -20.89
CA THR A 45 6.64 -0.29 -20.71
C THR A 45 7.20 1.08 -21.06
N ILE A 46 8.39 1.40 -20.55
CA ILE A 46 9.07 2.65 -20.86
C ILE A 46 9.30 2.74 -22.37
N GLN A 47 9.87 1.70 -22.98
CA GLN A 47 10.15 1.68 -24.42
C GLN A 47 8.90 1.88 -25.27
N ARG A 48 7.78 1.26 -24.88
CA ARG A 48 6.49 1.43 -25.59
C ARG A 48 5.93 2.83 -25.42
N PHE A 49 6.03 3.43 -24.24
CA PHE A 49 5.59 4.80 -24.03
C PHE A 49 6.44 5.81 -24.79
N GLU A 50 7.75 5.63 -24.84
CA GLU A 50 8.64 6.46 -25.67
C GLU A 50 8.21 6.44 -27.14
N ALA A 51 7.86 5.26 -27.66
CA ALA A 51 7.41 5.10 -29.05
C ALA A 51 6.08 5.82 -29.36
N THR A 52 5.27 6.17 -28.35
CA THR A 52 4.04 6.95 -28.54
C THR A 52 4.29 8.44 -28.78
N GLY A 53 5.48 8.94 -28.45
CA GLY A 53 5.77 10.38 -28.46
C GLY A 53 5.10 11.15 -27.31
N SER A 54 4.64 10.44 -26.26
CA SER A 54 4.08 11.07 -25.06
C SER A 54 5.11 12.02 -24.43
N PRO A 55 4.73 13.26 -24.06
CA PRO A 55 5.64 14.23 -23.44
C PRO A 55 6.04 13.86 -22.01
N ALA A 56 5.28 12.97 -21.36
CA ALA A 56 5.56 12.44 -20.04
C ALA A 56 5.41 10.91 -20.05
N ILE A 57 6.31 10.22 -19.34
CA ILE A 57 6.37 8.76 -19.27
C ILE A 57 6.24 8.33 -17.81
N ALA A 58 5.33 7.39 -17.56
CA ALA A 58 5.13 6.76 -16.26
C ALA A 58 5.59 5.29 -16.29
N ASP A 59 5.91 4.74 -15.13
CA ASP A 59 6.29 3.32 -14.94
C ASP A 59 5.10 2.35 -15.01
N GLY A 60 3.88 2.89 -15.08
CA GLY A 60 2.64 2.14 -15.16
C GLY A 60 2.30 1.35 -13.90
N GLU A 61 2.91 1.68 -12.76
CA GLU A 61 2.72 1.03 -11.44
C GLU A 61 2.83 -0.51 -11.47
N LEU A 62 3.62 -1.04 -12.39
CA LEU A 62 3.71 -2.48 -12.65
C LEU A 62 4.21 -3.28 -11.44
N THR A 63 5.06 -2.68 -10.63
CA THR A 63 5.72 -3.31 -9.46
C THR A 63 4.94 -3.15 -8.16
N LYS A 64 3.86 -2.36 -8.16
CA LYS A 64 3.10 -2.05 -6.94
C LYS A 64 2.05 -3.14 -6.66
N PRO A 65 2.06 -3.80 -5.48
CA PRO A 65 1.16 -4.92 -5.21
C PRO A 65 -0.31 -4.49 -5.10
N SER A 66 -0.57 -3.32 -4.52
CA SER A 66 -1.89 -2.70 -4.44
C SER A 66 -1.74 -1.21 -4.14
N PHE A 67 -2.66 -0.40 -4.65
CA PHE A 67 -2.70 1.04 -4.36
C PHE A 67 -2.79 1.33 -2.85
N ALA A 68 -3.59 0.54 -2.13
CA ALA A 68 -3.85 0.76 -0.71
C ALA A 68 -2.67 0.35 0.20
N THR A 69 -1.88 -0.65 -0.22
CA THR A 69 -0.87 -1.25 0.64
C THR A 69 0.57 -0.89 0.26
N TYR A 70 0.81 -0.41 -0.97
CA TYR A 70 2.18 -0.02 -1.36
C TYR A 70 2.80 1.07 -0.47
N PRO A 71 2.09 2.13 -0.03
CA PRO A 71 2.73 3.23 0.71
C PRO A 71 3.30 2.80 2.06
N VAL A 72 2.78 1.70 2.60
CA VAL A 72 3.18 1.13 3.89
C VAL A 72 3.95 -0.18 3.73
N HIS A 73 4.25 -0.59 2.50
CA HIS A 73 4.97 -1.83 2.24
C HIS A 73 6.38 -1.77 2.85
N GLY A 74 6.73 -2.80 3.64
CA GLY A 74 8.01 -2.88 4.34
C GLY A 74 8.07 -2.17 5.69
N LEU A 75 7.00 -1.50 6.13
CA LEU A 75 6.91 -0.99 7.50
C LEU A 75 6.75 -2.15 8.51
N THR A 76 7.40 -2.02 9.67
CA THR A 76 7.36 -3.03 10.74
C THR A 76 6.30 -2.75 11.79
N ASN A 77 5.73 -1.54 11.83
CA ASN A 77 4.73 -1.10 12.80
C ASN A 77 3.31 -1.15 12.23
N LEU A 78 2.96 -2.29 11.64
CA LEU A 78 1.64 -2.52 11.05
C LEU A 78 0.84 -3.51 11.90
N ALA A 79 -0.32 -3.07 12.38
CA ALA A 79 -1.36 -3.95 12.88
C ALA A 79 -2.26 -4.40 11.72
N THR A 80 -2.78 -5.62 11.85
CA THR A 80 -3.89 -6.08 11.00
C THR A 80 -5.19 -5.60 11.64
N LEU A 81 -5.94 -4.76 10.93
CA LEU A 81 -7.31 -4.45 11.34
C LEU A 81 -8.18 -5.72 11.21
N PRO A 82 -9.19 -5.90 12.08
CA PRO A 82 -10.20 -6.92 11.85
C PRO A 82 -10.79 -6.73 10.44
N THR A 83 -10.77 -7.81 9.66
CA THR A 83 -11.08 -7.85 8.21
C THR A 83 -12.57 -7.73 7.92
N ASP A 84 -13.26 -6.79 8.56
CA ASP A 84 -14.72 -6.70 8.51
C ASP A 84 -15.20 -6.07 7.19
N VAL A 85 -14.28 -5.57 6.36
CA VAL A 85 -14.57 -5.07 5.01
C VAL A 85 -14.51 -6.23 4.00
N VAL A 86 -15.61 -6.97 3.91
CA VAL A 86 -15.81 -8.02 2.92
C VAL A 86 -16.30 -7.40 1.60
N PHE A 87 -15.58 -7.65 0.50
CA PHE A 87 -16.02 -7.23 -0.84
C PHE A 87 -16.20 -8.47 -1.73
N GLY A 88 -17.42 -9.04 -1.71
CA GLY A 88 -17.72 -10.29 -2.42
C GLY A 88 -16.97 -11.50 -1.82
N PRO A 89 -16.43 -12.43 -2.63
CA PRO A 89 -15.70 -13.60 -2.11
C PRO A 89 -14.28 -13.25 -1.61
N TYR A 90 -13.90 -11.97 -1.62
CA TYR A 90 -12.55 -11.52 -1.32
C TYR A 90 -12.51 -10.77 0.02
N ASN A 91 -11.45 -11.04 0.78
CA ASN A 91 -11.10 -10.27 1.97
C ASN A 91 -10.13 -9.17 1.55
N LEU A 92 -10.46 -7.92 1.85
CA LEU A 92 -9.52 -6.81 1.71
C LEU A 92 -8.76 -6.65 3.02
N TRP A 93 -7.45 -6.92 2.99
CA TRP A 93 -6.58 -6.58 4.12
C TRP A 93 -6.25 -5.09 4.07
N LEU A 94 -6.57 -4.37 5.16
CA LEU A 94 -6.24 -2.97 5.33
C LEU A 94 -5.20 -2.81 6.46
N PRO A 95 -4.01 -2.27 6.16
CA PRO A 95 -2.99 -2.01 7.18
C PRO A 95 -3.43 -0.89 8.11
N ALA A 96 -3.22 -1.06 9.42
CA ALA A 96 -3.22 0.02 10.40
C ALA A 96 -1.79 0.30 10.87
N ILE A 97 -1.36 1.56 10.79
CA ILE A 97 -0.09 1.98 11.36
C ILE A 97 -0.26 2.12 12.86
N THR A 98 0.53 1.38 13.64
CA THR A 98 0.54 1.48 15.11
C THR A 98 1.59 2.48 15.56
N TRP A 99 1.26 3.27 16.57
CA TRP A 99 2.19 4.17 17.25
C TRP A 99 2.70 3.52 18.54
N SER A 100 3.83 4.01 19.08
CA SER A 100 4.39 3.45 20.32
C SER A 100 3.47 3.62 21.52
N SER A 101 2.54 4.58 21.49
CA SER A 101 1.47 4.74 22.49
C SER A 101 0.44 3.61 22.45
N ASP A 102 0.31 2.91 21.32
CA ASP A 102 -0.62 1.78 21.16
C ASP A 102 -0.02 0.47 21.70
N GLN A 103 1.28 0.46 22.00
CA GLN A 103 2.01 -0.68 22.58
C GLN A 103 1.82 -0.70 24.10
N GLY A 104 0.59 -0.89 24.57
CA GLY A 104 0.31 -1.39 25.92
C GLY A 104 0.80 -0.52 27.08
N THR A 105 0.51 0.78 27.07
CA THR A 105 0.27 1.47 28.34
C THR A 105 -1.23 1.66 28.45
N ASP A 106 -1.86 1.07 29.48
CA ASP A 106 -3.25 1.34 29.88
C ASP A 106 -3.57 2.81 29.61
N HIS A 107 -4.37 3.08 28.59
CA HIS A 107 -4.87 4.44 28.43
C HIS A 107 -5.73 4.70 29.67
N PRO A 108 -5.59 5.84 30.37
CA PRO A 108 -6.36 6.10 31.59
C PRO A 108 -7.89 6.05 31.39
N CYS A 109 -8.34 6.00 30.13
CA CYS A 109 -9.73 5.89 29.71
C CYS A 109 -10.19 4.46 29.41
N ASP A 110 -9.30 3.45 29.43
CA ASP A 110 -9.65 2.03 29.23
C ASP A 110 -10.18 1.37 30.51
N GLN A 111 -10.14 2.07 31.64
CA GLN A 111 -10.75 1.61 32.88
C GLN A 111 -12.26 1.89 32.85
N PRO A 112 -13.13 0.93 33.22
CA PRO A 112 -14.56 1.17 33.33
C PRO A 112 -14.80 2.31 34.32
N GLU A 113 -15.46 3.37 33.85
CA GLU A 113 -15.65 4.62 34.56
C GLU A 113 -16.14 4.38 36.00
N ASP A 114 -15.34 4.78 37.00
CA ASP A 114 -15.90 5.07 38.32
C ASP A 114 -16.76 6.33 38.18
N SER A 115 -18.07 6.09 38.27
CA SER A 115 -19.21 7.00 38.13
C SER A 115 -19.23 8.25 39.05
N SER A 116 -18.11 8.70 39.61
CA SER A 116 -18.09 9.79 40.59
C SER A 116 -17.37 11.07 40.17
N THR A 117 -16.58 11.12 39.09
CA THR A 117 -15.85 12.37 38.71
C THR A 117 -15.76 12.75 37.23
N GLY A 118 -16.12 11.90 36.27
CA GLY A 118 -16.59 12.26 34.92
C GLY A 118 -15.87 13.38 34.12
N ARG A 119 -14.56 13.57 34.25
CA ARG A 119 -13.78 14.48 33.37
C ARG A 119 -12.46 13.85 32.96
N CYS A 120 -12.37 13.44 31.70
CA CYS A 120 -11.11 13.22 31.01
C CYS A 120 -10.40 14.57 30.83
N ALA A 121 -9.31 14.81 31.54
CA ALA A 121 -8.44 15.94 31.27
C ALA A 121 -7.59 15.64 30.02
N VAL A 122 -8.14 15.91 28.84
CA VAL A 122 -7.34 15.97 27.61
C VAL A 122 -6.36 17.12 27.77
N GLY A 123 -5.07 16.78 27.77
CA GLY A 123 -3.97 17.72 27.88
C GLY A 123 -4.13 18.87 26.90
N GLN A 124 -4.17 20.09 27.43
CA GLN A 124 -4.12 21.30 26.64
C GLN A 124 -2.78 21.33 25.89
N SER A 125 -2.88 21.42 24.56
CA SER A 125 -1.77 21.80 23.70
C SER A 125 -1.18 23.13 24.19
N VAL A 126 0.08 23.09 24.62
CA VAL A 126 0.92 24.28 24.74
C VAL A 126 2.06 24.08 23.76
N LEU A 127 1.93 24.71 22.59
CA LEU A 127 3.00 24.90 21.62
C LEU A 127 3.91 26.05 22.09
N PRO A 128 5.24 25.94 21.94
CA PRO A 128 6.07 27.00 21.39
C PRO A 128 6.15 26.92 19.86
#